data_AF-A0A2A5HWY3-F1
#
_entry.id   AF-A0A2A5HWY3-F1
#
_cell.length_a   1.000
_cell.length_b   1.000
_cell.length_c   1.000
_cell.angle_alpha   90.00
_cell.angle_beta   90.00
_cell.angle_gamma   90.00
#
_symmetry.space_group_name_H-M   'P 1'
#
loop_
_entity.id
_entity.type
_entity.pdbx_description
1 polymer ?
#
loop_
_entity_poly.entity_id
_entity_poly.type
_entity_poly.pdbx_seq_one_letter_code
_entity_poly.pdbx_strand_id
1 'polypeptide(L)' 'MRLWYGYLRDNPLIVVSCEYIRAGYRQLKVNEHYIFYRISKHTIHIVRVLHETMQANNHL' A
#
# COMPACT_ATOMS: atom_id res chain seq x y z
N MET A 1 -5.07 -16.35 -8.29
CA MET A 1 -4.03 -15.29 -8.35
C MET A 1 -4.69 -14.00 -8.87
N ARG A 2 -4.48 -12.86 -8.16
CA ARG A 2 -4.61 -11.47 -8.66
C ARG A 2 -5.99 -10.91 -9.06
N LEU A 3 -6.71 -10.30 -8.10
CA LEU A 3 -7.78 -9.28 -8.37
C LEU A 3 -7.54 -7.93 -7.67
N TRP A 4 -6.46 -7.80 -6.91
CA TRP A 4 -6.20 -6.62 -6.08
C TRP A 4 -6.06 -5.32 -6.91
N TYR A 5 -5.61 -5.40 -8.16
CA TYR A 5 -5.45 -4.22 -9.02
C TYR A 5 -6.80 -3.60 -9.45
N GLY A 6 -7.82 -4.43 -9.70
CA GLY A 6 -9.15 -3.96 -10.07
C GLY A 6 -9.83 -3.28 -8.88
N TYR A 7 -9.77 -3.94 -7.72
CA TYR A 7 -10.26 -3.37 -6.47
C TYR A 7 -9.58 -2.03 -6.12
N LEU A 8 -8.26 -1.95 -6.30
CA LEU A 8 -7.48 -0.74 -6.07
C LEU A 8 -7.81 0.38 -7.07
N ARG A 9 -8.08 0.03 -8.34
CA ARG A 9 -8.49 1.00 -9.37
C ARG A 9 -9.84 1.62 -9.06
N ASP A 10 -10.81 0.78 -8.67
CA ASP A 10 -12.20 1.20 -8.48
C ASP A 10 -12.39 1.88 -7.12
N ASN A 11 -11.60 1.50 -6.11
CA ASN A 11 -11.74 1.97 -4.73
C ASN A 11 -10.39 2.34 -4.07
N PRO A 12 -9.61 3.29 -4.63
CA PRO A 12 -8.26 3.57 -4.14
C PRO A 12 -8.24 4.18 -2.72
N LEU A 13 -9.36 4.72 -2.23
CA LEU A 13 -9.46 5.38 -0.91
C LEU A 13 -9.93 4.46 0.23
N ILE A 14 -10.46 3.27 -0.06
CA ILE A 14 -10.98 2.31 0.95
C ILE A 14 -9.86 1.65 1.77
N VAL A 15 -8.63 1.76 1.28
CA VAL A 15 -7.45 1.10 1.83
C VAL A 15 -6.86 1.90 2.99
N VAL A 16 -6.26 1.18 3.95
CA VAL A 16 -5.70 1.72 5.20
C VAL A 16 -4.73 2.88 4.92
N SER A 17 -5.00 4.01 5.57
CA SER A 17 -4.13 5.19 5.57
C SER A 17 -2.81 4.89 6.31
N CYS A 18 -1.69 5.27 5.69
CA CYS A 18 -0.35 5.24 6.30
C CYS A 18 0.15 6.66 6.57
N GLU A 19 -0.75 7.54 7.01
CA GLU A 19 -0.39 8.93 7.30
C GLU A 19 0.65 9.07 8.42
N TYR A 20 0.74 8.07 9.31
CA TYR A 20 1.81 7.98 10.31
C TYR A 20 3.22 7.86 9.71
N ILE A 21 3.35 7.40 8.45
CA ILE A 21 4.63 7.34 7.72
C ILE A 21 4.83 8.66 6.96
N ARG A 22 3.81 9.11 6.23
CA ARG A 22 3.81 10.38 5.48
C ARG A 22 2.38 10.71 5.01
N ALA A 23 2.02 11.99 5.04
CA ALA A 23 0.73 12.46 4.54
C ALA A 23 0.43 11.96 3.12
N GLY A 24 -0.78 11.44 2.88
CA GLY A 24 -1.23 10.95 1.58
C GLY A 24 -0.74 9.55 1.17
N TYR A 25 -0.02 8.84 2.05
CA TYR A 25 0.40 7.45 1.82
C TYR A 25 -0.67 6.47 2.27
N ARG A 26 -0.75 5.33 1.56
CA ARG A 26 -1.67 4.23 1.83
C ARG A 26 -0.95 2.89 1.72
N GLN A 27 -1.46 1.88 2.41
CA GLN A 27 -0.91 0.52 2.35
C GLN A 27 -1.97 -0.53 2.04
N LEU A 28 -1.64 -1.44 1.11
CA LEU A 28 -2.47 -2.60 0.81
C LEU A 28 -1.71 -3.88 1.15
N LYS A 29 -2.29 -4.75 1.98
CA LYS A 29 -1.76 -6.11 2.18
C LYS A 29 -2.30 -7.04 1.10
N VAL A 30 -1.42 -7.71 0.37
CA VAL A 30 -1.73 -8.73 -0.63
C VAL A 30 -0.93 -9.97 -0.28
N ASN A 31 -1.61 -11.00 0.25
CA ASN A 31 -0.95 -12.16 0.83
C ASN A 31 0.12 -11.72 1.84
N GLU A 32 1.35 -12.18 1.66
CA GLU A 32 2.50 -11.88 2.52
C GLU A 32 3.22 -10.56 2.15
N HIS A 33 2.65 -9.75 1.24
CA HIS A 33 3.28 -8.50 0.78
C HIS A 33 2.46 -7.26 1.19
N TYR A 34 3.16 -6.21 1.60
CA TYR A 34 2.62 -4.87 1.81
C TYR A 34 3.02 -3.95 0.65
N ILE A 35 2.03 -3.36 0.01
CA ILE A 35 2.19 -2.41 -1.09
C ILE A 35 1.93 -1.00 -0.56
N PHE A 36 2.95 -0.16 -0.54
CA PHE A 36 2.85 1.25 -0.18
C PHE A 36 2.69 2.09 -1.43
N TYR A 37 1.70 2.96 -1.45
CA TYR A 37 1.40 3.79 -2.60
C TYR A 37 0.82 5.14 -2.19
N ARG A 38 0.76 6.05 -3.17
CA ARG A 38 0.07 7.33 -3.07
C ARG A 38 -0.82 7.54 -4.28
N ILE A 39 -1.85 8.36 -4.11
CA ILE A 39 -2.80 8.68 -5.17
C ILE A 39 -2.54 10.12 -5.63
N SER A 40 -2.50 10.31 -6.93
CA SER A 40 -2.58 11.61 -7.60
C SER A 40 -3.88 11.65 -8.41
N LYS A 41 -4.26 12.81 -8.98
CA LYS A 41 -5.57 13.03 -9.64
C LYS A 41 -6.08 11.85 -10.49
N HIS A 42 -5.21 11.20 -11.27
CA HIS A 42 -5.60 10.10 -12.16
C HIS A 42 -4.68 8.88 -12.08
N THR A 43 -3.70 8.87 -11.16
CA THR A 43 -2.64 7.86 -11.16
C THR A 43 -2.34 7.39 -9.75
N ILE A 44 -2.18 6.07 -9.62
CA ILE A 44 -1.69 5.41 -8.42
C ILE A 44 -0.18 5.20 -8.59
N HIS A 45 0.60 5.74 -7.66
CA HIS A 45 2.05 5.62 -7.66
C HIS A 45 2.45 4.57 -6.62
N ILE A 46 2.91 3.41 -7.07
CA ILE A 46 3.48 2.39 -6.17
C ILE A 46 4.86 2.86 -5.73
N VAL A 47 5.01 3.08 -4.42
CA VAL A 47 6.26 3.58 -3.83
C VAL A 47 7.15 2.43 -3.43
N ARG A 48 6.60 1.39 -2.77
CA ARG A 48 7.33 0.19 -2.35
C ARG A 48 6.42 -1.03 -2.29
N VAL A 49 7.03 -2.20 -2.44
CA VAL A 49 6.44 -3.48 -2.09
C VAL A 49 7.40 -4.17 -1.13
N LEU A 50 6.93 -4.51 0.07
CA LEU A 50 7.71 -5.19 1.10
C LEU A 50 7.08 -6.54 1.40
N HIS A 51 7.90 -7.54 1.71
CA HIS A 51 7.41 -8.77 2.33
C HIS A 51 7.04 -8.51 3.80
N GLU A 52 6.10 -9.26 4.37
CA GLU A 52 5.63 -9.03 5.74
C GLU A 52 6.69 -9.30 6.80
N THR A 53 7.64 -10.19 6.50
CA THR A 53 8.81 -10.44 7.35
C THR A 53 9.80 -9.27 7.39
N MET A 54 9.63 -8.26 6.51
CA MET A 54 10.40 -7.02 6.53
C MET A 54 9.72 -5.92 7.36
N GLN A 55 8.59 -6.20 8.04
CA GLN A 55 7.94 -5.21 8.90
C GLN A 55 8.91 -4.75 10.01
N ALA A 56 8.84 -3.45 10.33
CA ALA A 56 9.80 -2.65 11.07
C ALA A 56 10.06 -3.04 12.55
N ASN A 57 9.74 -4.27 12.97
CA ASN A 57 9.95 -4.78 14.32
C ASN A 57 11.33 -5.40 14.55
N ASN A 58 12.33 -5.20 13.69
CA ASN A 58 13.66 -5.76 13.96
C ASN A 58 14.85 -4.87 13.54
N HIS A 59 14.71 -3.56 13.71
CA HIS A 59 15.90 -2.72 13.94
C HIS A 59 15.77 -2.11 15.35
N LEU A 60 16.01 -2.95 16.35
CA LEU A 60 16.66 -2.50 17.59
C LEU A 60 18.17 -2.72 17.41
#